data_AF-A0A3B5LNU4-F1
#
_entry.id   AF-A0A3B5LNU4-F1
#
_cell.length_a   1.000
_cell.length_b   1.000
_cell.length_c   1.000
_cell.angle_alpha   90.00
_cell.angle_beta   90.00
_cell.angle_gamma   90.00
#
_symmetry.space_group_name_H-M   'P 1'
#
loop_
_entity.id
_entity.type
_entity.pdbx_description
1 polymer ?
#
loop_
_entity_poly.entity_id
_entity_poly.type
_entity_poly.pdbx_seq_one_letter_code
_entity_poly.pdbx_strand_id
1 'polypeptide(L)'
;PGCRASCSSTLTNCCSDVNQSCFQVLPYSSSMLGGRALRILGLTLPPDGRLLCRFKGEIEQQGIIDEEGHPYCIAPLLYETGWISFDVSTDGTDFNRSGEFLSVHPSKADPTFEVTLVNSTLWQNYGTPNMAGQLRMTWNSSLIKSERVNVELWGYREVSRSPAGSSSLQAEISYLYSLGRNISNTGDFSFIPQPRERFSTWELGNIRITASPKSEGERNVQSLWSGGHVLAWHLEQSFRDDSSAWAQRKCLQWDDLERKLPDFLDELIDCPCSLAQARADTGRFHVSPHTTMYGRGCIRKLFLLRILSKISELRLYDATMTATVLLLVEFSNLTLGLLGRMNSDPSDDLMTRSGEVISSNATLEEIFTFGAEWNISNMSSLFTYDSHYLLDSYFFPLSHDPAFVPAFSLPLKPDDPLAADMLSMCLGEGAQFCIHDTLISRSLAVGNATLRAHQHHQALMEALKPVVSCGWLPAPRNGKKNGTHYLQGKTLGFTCNEGYILYRSTERTCLKEGTWTGEQPYCITAQLLVRPVVTLKYIQMRMRYIFMRQKLRKSTIYILVRFSHPFIFFILSACWLIV
;
A
#
# COMPACT_ATOMS: atom_id res chain seq x y z
N PRO A 1 -7.15 -25.94 -29.75
CA PRO A 1 -7.13 -24.49 -29.43
C PRO A 1 -5.73 -24.09 -28.94
N GLY A 2 -4.94 -23.42 -29.78
CA GLY A 2 -3.54 -23.07 -29.48
C GLY A 2 -3.42 -22.14 -28.27
N CYS A 3 -2.26 -22.15 -27.61
CA CYS A 3 -1.99 -21.40 -26.39
C CYS A 3 -1.82 -19.89 -26.59
N ARG A 4 -2.32 -19.36 -27.70
CA ARG A 4 -2.42 -17.94 -28.03
C ARG A 4 -3.05 -17.08 -26.93
N ALA A 5 -3.70 -17.66 -25.92
CA ALA A 5 -4.64 -16.99 -25.03
C ALA A 5 -4.05 -16.38 -23.73
N SER A 6 -2.83 -16.72 -23.28
CA SER A 6 -2.34 -16.25 -21.97
C SER A 6 -0.82 -16.11 -21.88
N CYS A 7 -0.34 -14.86 -21.88
CA CYS A 7 1.06 -14.51 -21.64
C CYS A 7 1.38 -14.40 -20.13
N SER A 8 0.77 -15.26 -19.30
CA SER A 8 1.08 -15.32 -17.86
C SER A 8 2.39 -16.09 -17.66
N SER A 9 3.25 -15.58 -16.77
CA SER A 9 4.56 -16.16 -16.42
C SER A 9 4.51 -17.61 -15.91
N THR A 10 3.33 -18.14 -15.61
CA THR A 10 3.11 -19.51 -15.10
C THR A 10 2.92 -20.59 -16.18
N LEU A 11 2.83 -20.22 -17.47
CA LEU A 11 2.46 -21.13 -18.57
C LEU A 11 3.59 -21.48 -19.55
N THR A 12 4.82 -21.05 -19.27
CA THR A 12 6.02 -21.25 -20.11
C THR A 12 6.30 -22.70 -20.48
N ASN A 13 5.89 -23.68 -19.66
CA ASN A 13 6.15 -25.10 -19.91
C ASN A 13 5.03 -25.84 -20.67
N CYS A 14 3.86 -25.22 -20.90
CA CYS A 14 2.71 -25.91 -21.48
C CYS A 14 2.53 -25.69 -23.00
N CYS A 15 3.25 -24.72 -23.58
CA CYS A 15 2.88 -24.14 -24.87
C CYS A 15 4.10 -23.67 -25.67
N SER A 16 4.39 -24.32 -26.80
CA SER A 16 5.58 -24.04 -27.62
C SER A 16 5.51 -22.70 -28.39
N ASP A 17 4.31 -22.13 -28.54
CA ASP A 17 4.01 -20.89 -29.28
C ASP A 17 3.99 -19.61 -28.40
N VAL A 18 4.15 -19.75 -27.08
CA VAL A 18 4.19 -18.61 -26.13
C VAL A 18 5.30 -17.64 -26.48
N ASN A 19 6.50 -18.13 -26.80
CA ASN A 19 7.64 -17.27 -27.18
C ASN A 19 7.44 -16.54 -28.52
N GLN A 20 6.48 -16.95 -29.35
CA GLN A 20 6.18 -16.30 -30.62
C GLN A 20 5.11 -15.21 -30.50
N SER A 21 4.22 -15.33 -29.53
CA SER A 21 3.04 -14.45 -29.36
C SER A 21 3.14 -13.52 -28.14
N CYS A 22 4.00 -13.82 -27.17
CA CYS A 22 4.14 -13.08 -25.93
C CYS A 22 5.50 -12.36 -25.86
N PHE A 23 5.52 -11.17 -25.29
CA PHE A 23 6.77 -10.44 -25.03
C PHE A 23 6.79 -9.86 -23.61
N GLN A 24 8.01 -9.55 -23.15
CA GLN A 24 8.26 -8.80 -21.92
C GLN A 24 8.78 -7.41 -22.26
N VAL A 25 8.68 -6.50 -21.29
CA VAL A 25 9.23 -5.15 -21.44
C VAL A 25 10.23 -4.75 -20.38
N LEU A 26 11.13 -3.85 -20.77
CA LEU A 26 12.06 -3.19 -19.88
C LEU A 26 11.97 -1.66 -20.07
N PRO A 27 11.76 -0.87 -18.99
CA PRO A 27 11.46 -1.31 -17.63
C PRO A 27 10.09 -2.01 -17.55
N TYR A 28 9.89 -2.86 -16.53
CA TYR A 28 8.63 -3.60 -16.36
C TYR A 28 7.49 -2.73 -15.80
N SER A 29 7.78 -1.51 -15.37
CA SER A 29 6.82 -0.58 -14.75
C SER A 29 6.95 0.85 -15.27
N SER A 30 5.86 1.61 -15.14
CA SER A 30 5.77 3.04 -15.45
C SER A 30 4.83 3.74 -14.49
N SER A 31 5.09 5.02 -14.21
CA SER A 31 4.10 5.89 -13.56
C SER A 31 2.81 5.91 -14.38
N MET A 32 1.66 5.98 -13.69
CA MET A 32 0.36 6.19 -14.32
C MET A 32 0.28 7.49 -15.12
N LEU A 33 1.17 8.47 -14.87
CA LEU A 33 1.28 9.71 -15.66
C LEU A 33 1.78 9.45 -17.10
N GLY A 34 2.30 8.26 -17.38
CA GLY A 34 2.82 7.87 -18.69
C GLY A 34 4.18 8.46 -19.02
N GLY A 35 4.54 8.43 -20.30
CA GLY A 35 5.77 8.99 -20.85
C GLY A 35 6.99 8.04 -20.84
N ARG A 36 6.90 6.91 -20.15
CA ARG A 36 7.99 5.92 -20.11
C ARG A 36 8.12 5.18 -21.44
N ALA A 37 9.33 5.13 -22.00
CA ALA A 37 9.64 4.25 -23.12
C ALA A 37 9.84 2.80 -22.63
N LEU A 38 8.93 1.91 -23.02
CA LEU A 38 8.96 0.48 -22.69
C LEU A 38 9.59 -0.29 -23.85
N ARG A 39 10.83 -0.76 -23.68
CA ARG A 39 11.53 -1.59 -24.68
C ARG A 39 10.90 -2.96 -24.74
N ILE A 40 10.55 -3.43 -25.93
CA ILE A 40 10.05 -4.80 -26.15
C ILE A 40 11.24 -5.74 -26.26
N LEU A 41 11.32 -6.72 -25.37
CA LEU A 41 12.40 -7.69 -25.33
C LEU A 41 12.19 -8.80 -26.35
N GLY A 42 13.28 -9.26 -26.98
CA GLY A 42 13.25 -10.37 -27.94
C GLY A 42 12.63 -10.01 -29.29
N LEU A 43 12.46 -8.73 -29.60
CA LEU A 43 12.00 -8.22 -30.90
C LEU A 43 13.03 -7.25 -31.45
N THR A 44 13.38 -7.42 -32.73
CA THR A 44 14.24 -6.50 -33.48
C THR A 44 13.54 -6.19 -34.79
N LEU A 45 13.42 -4.91 -35.11
CA LEU A 45 12.77 -4.39 -36.31
C LEU A 45 13.75 -3.53 -37.11
N PRO A 46 13.58 -3.40 -38.43
CA PRO A 46 14.31 -2.41 -39.21
C PRO A 46 14.10 -1.00 -38.64
N PRO A 47 15.09 -0.09 -38.64
CA PRO A 47 14.95 1.27 -38.13
C PRO A 47 13.83 2.08 -38.82
N ASP A 48 13.52 1.76 -40.09
CA ASP A 48 12.43 2.31 -40.90
C ASP A 48 11.13 1.47 -40.84
N GLY A 49 11.12 0.46 -39.97
CA GLY A 49 9.99 -0.42 -39.75
C GLY A 49 8.79 0.28 -39.14
N ARG A 50 7.64 -0.39 -39.18
CA ARG A 50 6.41 0.08 -38.55
C ARG A 50 6.21 -0.60 -37.21
N LEU A 51 5.79 0.17 -36.22
CA LEU A 51 5.39 -0.31 -34.91
C LEU A 51 4.18 0.48 -34.42
N LEU A 52 3.08 -0.22 -34.18
CA LEU A 52 1.91 0.31 -33.49
C LEU A 52 1.75 -0.41 -32.16
N CYS A 53 1.44 0.35 -31.11
CA CYS A 53 1.23 -0.14 -29.76
C CYS A 53 -0.20 0.17 -29.35
N ARG A 54 -0.91 -0.82 -28.81
CA ARG A 54 -2.29 -0.68 -28.36
C ARG A 54 -2.42 -1.05 -26.89
N PHE A 55 -2.61 -0.05 -26.05
CA PHE A 55 -2.75 -0.20 -24.61
C PHE A 55 -4.22 -0.39 -24.23
N LYS A 56 -4.49 -1.32 -23.30
CA LYS A 56 -5.85 -1.68 -22.84
C LYS A 56 -6.82 -2.13 -23.94
N GLY A 57 -6.32 -2.38 -25.15
CA GLY A 57 -7.15 -2.65 -26.33
C GLY A 57 -7.86 -1.42 -26.91
N GLU A 58 -7.58 -0.20 -26.41
CA GLU A 58 -8.30 1.03 -26.78
C GLU A 58 -7.36 2.16 -27.22
N ILE A 59 -6.21 2.32 -26.55
CA ILE A 59 -5.30 3.44 -26.78
C ILE A 59 -4.22 3.00 -27.78
N GLU A 60 -4.42 3.35 -29.05
CA GLU A 60 -3.45 3.09 -30.12
C GLU A 60 -2.49 4.27 -30.31
N GLN A 61 -1.20 3.97 -30.43
CA GLN A 61 -0.16 4.96 -30.65
C GLN A 61 1.02 4.37 -31.42
N GLN A 62 1.77 5.24 -32.09
CA GLN A 62 2.97 4.85 -32.81
C GLN A 62 4.12 4.56 -31.83
N GLY A 63 4.82 3.45 -32.07
CA GLY A 63 6.03 3.10 -31.34
C GLY A 63 7.29 3.72 -31.96
N ILE A 64 8.40 3.64 -31.23
CA ILE A 64 9.71 4.16 -31.63
C ILE A 64 10.65 2.98 -31.87
N ILE A 65 11.47 3.04 -32.91
CA ILE A 65 12.52 2.04 -33.17
C ILE A 65 13.86 2.79 -33.11
N ASP A 66 14.82 2.32 -32.32
CA ASP A 66 16.16 2.93 -32.26
C ASP A 66 17.04 2.49 -33.45
N GLU A 67 18.21 3.10 -33.59
CA GLU A 67 19.15 2.83 -34.69
C GLU A 67 19.63 1.37 -34.70
N GLU A 68 19.65 0.73 -33.52
CA GLU A 68 19.97 -0.69 -33.35
C GLU A 68 18.78 -1.61 -33.64
N GLY A 69 17.61 -1.06 -33.99
CA GLY A 69 16.41 -1.82 -34.34
C GLY A 69 15.59 -2.28 -33.13
N HIS A 70 15.84 -1.76 -31.93
CA HIS A 70 15.03 -2.08 -30.75
C HIS A 70 13.72 -1.28 -30.74
N PRO A 71 12.59 -1.97 -30.58
CA PRO A 71 11.29 -1.32 -30.54
C PRO A 71 10.86 -0.90 -29.13
N TYR A 72 10.27 0.29 -29.02
CA TYR A 72 9.76 0.90 -27.79
C TYR A 72 8.32 1.36 -27.96
N CYS A 73 7.49 1.09 -26.95
CA CYS A 73 6.16 1.68 -26.83
C CYS A 73 6.16 2.70 -25.68
N ILE A 74 5.58 3.89 -25.88
CA ILE A 74 5.50 4.89 -24.82
C ILE A 74 4.28 4.62 -23.95
N ALA A 75 4.43 4.44 -22.64
CA ALA A 75 3.30 4.28 -21.74
C ALA A 75 2.39 5.53 -21.79
N PRO A 76 1.08 5.39 -22.04
CA PRO A 76 0.17 6.52 -22.08
C PRO A 76 -0.19 7.01 -20.67
N LEU A 77 -0.86 8.16 -20.58
CA LEU A 77 -1.50 8.60 -19.34
C LEU A 77 -2.66 7.64 -19.00
N LEU A 78 -2.63 7.11 -17.78
CA LEU A 78 -3.62 6.17 -17.24
C LEU A 78 -4.16 6.72 -15.92
N TYR A 79 -5.48 6.64 -15.73
CA TYR A 79 -6.15 6.96 -14.44
C TYR A 79 -6.33 5.70 -13.58
N GLU A 80 -5.43 4.74 -13.71
CA GLU A 80 -5.48 3.47 -12.99
C GLU A 80 -4.07 2.88 -12.78
N THR A 81 -3.94 2.13 -11.69
CA THR A 81 -2.72 1.37 -11.32
C THR A 81 -2.95 -0.14 -11.43
N GLY A 82 -1.89 -0.91 -11.62
CA GLY A 82 -1.90 -2.36 -11.72
C GLY A 82 -1.34 -2.84 -13.05
N TRP A 83 -1.51 -4.13 -13.33
CA TRP A 83 -1.05 -4.73 -14.58
C TRP A 83 -1.91 -4.26 -15.75
N ILE A 84 -1.25 -3.67 -16.74
CA ILE A 84 -1.85 -3.15 -17.96
C ILE A 84 -1.39 -4.00 -19.13
N SER A 85 -2.35 -4.65 -19.79
CA SER A 85 -2.10 -5.38 -21.03
C SER A 85 -1.93 -4.41 -22.20
N PHE A 86 -1.00 -4.74 -23.09
CA PHE A 86 -0.91 -4.06 -24.38
C PHE A 86 -0.42 -4.98 -25.50
N ASP A 87 -0.87 -4.67 -26.70
CA ASP A 87 -0.53 -5.43 -27.91
C ASP A 87 0.34 -4.59 -28.83
N VAL A 88 1.08 -5.26 -29.71
CA VAL A 88 1.87 -4.61 -30.75
C VAL A 88 1.60 -5.18 -32.13
N SER A 89 1.65 -4.30 -33.13
CA SER A 89 1.54 -4.64 -34.55
C SER A 89 2.78 -4.13 -35.28
N THR A 90 3.39 -5.00 -36.08
CA THR A 90 4.60 -4.69 -36.88
C THR A 90 4.29 -4.48 -38.36
N ASP A 91 3.08 -4.82 -38.79
CA ASP A 91 2.55 -4.62 -40.15
C ASP A 91 1.59 -3.42 -40.24
N GLY A 92 1.17 -2.87 -39.10
CA GLY A 92 0.23 -1.76 -38.99
C GLY A 92 -1.24 -2.17 -38.92
N THR A 93 -1.55 -3.47 -38.99
CA THR A 93 -2.93 -3.99 -38.99
C THR A 93 -3.16 -5.08 -37.96
N ASP A 94 -2.23 -6.04 -37.83
CA ASP A 94 -2.43 -7.21 -36.99
C ASP A 94 -1.68 -7.07 -35.66
N PHE A 95 -2.44 -6.99 -34.58
CA PHE A 95 -1.94 -7.02 -33.21
C PHE A 95 -1.77 -8.47 -32.74
N ASN A 96 -0.77 -9.15 -33.29
CA ASN A 96 -0.54 -10.58 -33.09
C ASN A 96 0.35 -10.92 -31.89
N ARG A 97 0.96 -9.90 -31.26
CA ARG A 97 1.85 -10.03 -30.11
C ARG A 97 1.33 -9.22 -28.93
N SER A 98 1.42 -9.78 -27.72
CA SER A 98 0.91 -9.15 -26.50
C SER A 98 1.91 -9.22 -25.34
N GLY A 99 1.85 -8.24 -24.47
CA GLY A 99 2.62 -8.16 -23.24
C GLY A 99 1.88 -7.39 -22.15
N GLU A 100 2.50 -7.27 -20.99
CA GLU A 100 1.96 -6.56 -19.83
C GLU A 100 3.05 -5.70 -19.20
N PHE A 101 2.67 -4.56 -18.62
CA PHE A 101 3.53 -3.74 -17.79
C PHE A 101 2.78 -3.27 -16.54
N LEU A 102 3.50 -2.89 -15.50
CA LEU A 102 2.92 -2.43 -14.25
C LEU A 102 2.75 -0.90 -14.24
N SER A 103 1.52 -0.41 -14.26
CA SER A 103 1.20 1.01 -13.99
C SER A 103 1.20 1.25 -12.48
N VAL A 104 2.02 2.19 -12.01
CA VAL A 104 2.18 2.49 -10.58
C VAL A 104 1.80 3.93 -10.25
N HIS A 105 1.44 4.17 -9.00
CA HIS A 105 1.26 5.53 -8.49
C HIS A 105 2.57 6.34 -8.66
N PRO A 106 2.53 7.67 -8.93
CA PRO A 106 3.74 8.45 -9.14
C PRO A 106 4.76 8.34 -7.99
N SER A 107 4.33 8.21 -6.74
CA SER A 107 5.23 7.99 -5.59
C SER A 107 5.93 6.61 -5.55
N LYS A 108 5.55 5.68 -6.44
CA LYS A 108 6.13 4.34 -6.58
C LYS A 108 6.93 4.19 -7.86
N ALA A 109 6.93 5.19 -8.73
CA ALA A 109 7.71 5.11 -9.95
C ALA A 109 9.21 5.12 -9.59
N ASP A 110 9.98 4.43 -10.44
CA ASP A 110 11.41 4.26 -10.22
C ASP A 110 12.11 5.63 -10.30
N PRO A 111 12.72 6.11 -9.19
CA PRO A 111 13.27 7.45 -9.10
C PRO A 111 14.43 7.68 -10.08
N THR A 112 15.06 6.62 -10.60
CA THR A 112 16.12 6.73 -11.62
C THR A 112 15.60 7.25 -12.96
N PHE A 113 14.28 7.28 -13.14
CA PHE A 113 13.59 7.75 -14.35
C PHE A 113 12.63 8.92 -14.06
N GLU A 114 12.86 9.64 -12.97
CA GLU A 114 12.04 10.80 -12.57
C GLU A 114 12.82 12.10 -12.64
N VAL A 115 12.07 13.21 -12.69
CA VAL A 115 12.61 14.54 -12.46
C VAL A 115 12.71 14.77 -10.96
N THR A 116 13.91 15.02 -10.48
CA THR A 116 14.18 15.31 -9.07
C THR A 116 14.01 16.80 -8.81
N LEU A 117 13.08 17.16 -7.92
CA LEU A 117 12.91 18.53 -7.43
C LEU A 117 13.94 18.78 -6.32
N VAL A 118 14.91 19.66 -6.57
CA VAL A 118 15.99 19.93 -5.60
C VAL A 118 15.42 20.77 -4.46
N ASN A 119 15.67 20.34 -3.22
CA ASN A 119 15.16 20.98 -2.00
C ASN A 119 13.61 21.03 -1.96
N SER A 120 12.98 19.87 -1.78
CA SER A 120 11.51 19.73 -1.76
C SER A 120 10.80 20.69 -0.80
N THR A 121 11.41 21.02 0.34
CA THR A 121 10.88 21.99 1.30
C THR A 121 10.71 23.39 0.69
N LEU A 122 11.65 23.81 -0.18
CA LEU A 122 11.56 25.10 -0.88
C LEU A 122 10.41 25.11 -1.90
N TRP A 123 10.18 24.00 -2.61
CA TRP A 123 9.07 23.86 -3.55
C TRP A 123 7.72 23.91 -2.83
N GLN A 124 7.61 23.22 -1.69
CA GLN A 124 6.37 23.16 -0.90
C GLN A 124 6.00 24.49 -0.25
N ASN A 125 6.99 25.25 0.22
CA ASN A 125 6.78 26.49 0.97
C ASN A 125 7.17 27.73 0.17
N TYR A 126 7.18 27.66 -1.17
CA TYR A 126 7.61 28.79 -1.98
C TYR A 126 6.69 30.00 -1.80
N GLY A 127 7.26 31.14 -1.43
CA GLY A 127 6.52 32.39 -1.23
C GLY A 127 6.15 32.67 0.23
N THR A 128 6.50 31.80 1.19
CA THR A 128 6.42 32.11 2.63
C THR A 128 7.60 32.99 3.06
N PRO A 129 7.58 33.61 4.26
CA PRO A 129 8.71 34.38 4.76
C PRO A 129 10.02 33.59 4.70
N ASN A 130 11.07 34.20 4.14
CA ASN A 130 12.40 33.61 3.94
C ASN A 130 12.49 32.42 2.96
N MET A 131 11.41 32.04 2.27
CA MET A 131 11.36 30.93 1.32
C MET A 131 11.08 31.45 -0.09
N ALA A 132 12.09 32.09 -0.67
CA ALA A 132 12.05 32.65 -2.02
C ALA A 132 13.35 32.36 -2.77
N GLY A 133 13.39 32.75 -4.04
CA GLY A 133 14.57 32.59 -4.89
C GLY A 133 14.34 31.59 -6.00
N GLN A 134 15.40 30.88 -6.38
CA GLN A 134 15.42 30.02 -7.56
C GLN A 134 15.01 28.60 -7.19
N LEU A 135 14.04 28.05 -7.92
CA LEU A 135 13.72 26.63 -7.88
C LEU A 135 14.58 25.89 -8.90
N ARG A 136 15.11 24.74 -8.49
CA ARG A 136 16.01 23.91 -9.30
C ARG A 136 15.49 22.48 -9.38
N MET A 137 15.65 21.86 -10.54
CA MET A 137 15.31 20.47 -10.79
C MET A 137 16.38 19.80 -11.65
N THR A 138 16.54 18.50 -11.48
CA THR A 138 17.52 17.69 -12.22
C THR A 138 16.88 16.42 -12.78
N TRP A 139 17.44 15.89 -13.87
CA TRP A 139 17.02 14.62 -14.46
C TRP A 139 18.20 13.97 -15.20
N ASN A 140 18.07 12.67 -15.50
CA ASN A 140 19.03 11.99 -16.36
C ASN A 140 18.78 12.37 -17.83
N SER A 141 19.64 13.22 -18.40
CA SER A 141 19.50 13.75 -19.76
C SER A 141 19.51 12.65 -20.84
N SER A 142 20.20 11.53 -20.59
CA SER A 142 20.29 10.39 -21.52
C SER A 142 18.96 9.68 -21.76
N LEU A 143 17.97 9.85 -20.87
CA LEU A 143 16.65 9.22 -21.00
C LEU A 143 15.76 9.88 -22.06
N ILE A 144 16.07 11.11 -22.46
CA ILE A 144 15.43 11.81 -23.58
C ILE A 144 16.49 11.98 -24.66
N LYS A 145 16.42 11.17 -25.73
CA LYS A 145 17.35 11.19 -26.87
C LYS A 145 17.11 12.42 -27.75
N SER A 146 17.35 13.61 -27.20
CA SER A 146 17.26 14.90 -27.91
C SER A 146 18.24 15.90 -27.32
N GLU A 147 18.87 16.70 -28.18
CA GLU A 147 19.78 17.77 -27.75
C GLU A 147 19.06 18.89 -27.02
N ARG A 148 17.75 19.06 -27.28
CA ARG A 148 16.94 20.13 -26.72
C ARG A 148 15.64 19.59 -26.14
N VAL A 149 15.22 20.17 -25.02
CA VAL A 149 14.01 19.78 -24.29
C VAL A 149 13.10 20.96 -24.01
N ASN A 150 11.82 20.66 -23.76
CA ASN A 150 10.85 21.55 -23.15
C ASN A 150 10.65 21.15 -21.68
N VAL A 151 10.51 22.15 -20.81
CA VAL A 151 10.17 21.99 -19.40
C VAL A 151 8.77 22.54 -19.19
N GLU A 152 7.83 21.65 -18.90
CA GLU A 152 6.41 21.93 -18.87
C GLU A 152 5.85 21.81 -17.45
N LEU A 153 4.91 22.68 -17.11
CA LEU A 153 4.12 22.60 -15.89
C LEU A 153 2.74 22.03 -16.20
N TRP A 154 2.37 20.98 -15.47
CA TRP A 154 1.08 20.30 -15.55
C TRP A 154 0.35 20.41 -14.23
N GLY A 155 -0.96 20.68 -14.27
CA GLY A 155 -1.81 20.79 -13.10
C GLY A 155 -2.69 19.55 -12.91
N TYR A 156 -2.96 19.23 -11.65
CA TYR A 156 -3.92 18.21 -11.21
C TYR A 156 -5.07 18.87 -10.44
N ARG A 157 -6.30 18.42 -10.70
CA ARG A 157 -7.47 18.72 -9.86
C ARG A 157 -8.54 17.65 -10.02
N GLU A 158 -9.48 17.61 -9.08
CA GLU A 158 -10.67 16.77 -9.17
C GLU A 158 -11.89 17.63 -9.44
N VAL A 159 -12.68 17.25 -10.43
CA VAL A 159 -13.85 18.02 -10.86
C VAL A 159 -15.10 17.15 -10.67
N SER A 160 -16.10 17.69 -9.97
CA SER A 160 -17.41 17.06 -9.89
C SER A 160 -18.13 17.22 -11.23
N ARG A 161 -18.37 16.12 -11.94
CA ARG A 161 -19.29 16.09 -13.07
C ARG A 161 -20.52 15.32 -12.63
N SER A 162 -21.67 15.97 -12.70
CA SER A 162 -22.97 15.34 -12.46
C SER A 162 -23.63 14.96 -13.79
N PRO A 163 -23.65 13.68 -14.17
CA PRO A 163 -24.72 13.16 -15.00
C PRO A 163 -25.83 12.65 -14.05
N ALA A 164 -26.90 13.44 -13.91
CA ALA A 164 -28.16 12.99 -13.31
C ALA A 164 -28.08 12.19 -11.98
N GLY A 165 -27.72 12.86 -10.87
CA GLY A 165 -28.00 12.36 -9.52
C GLY A 165 -26.90 11.53 -8.83
N SER A 166 -25.74 11.32 -9.46
CA SER A 166 -24.54 10.78 -8.83
C SER A 166 -23.36 11.72 -9.09
N SER A 167 -22.79 12.30 -8.03
CA SER A 167 -21.59 13.14 -8.13
C SER A 167 -20.36 12.24 -8.21
N SER A 168 -19.94 11.83 -9.41
CA SER A 168 -18.64 11.19 -9.59
C SER A 168 -17.56 12.27 -9.73
N LEU A 169 -16.60 12.32 -8.81
CA LEU A 169 -15.39 13.12 -8.96
C LEU A 169 -14.54 12.52 -10.08
N GLN A 170 -14.12 13.35 -11.04
CA GLN A 170 -13.23 12.95 -12.13
C GLN A 170 -11.90 13.68 -12.01
N ALA A 171 -10.80 12.93 -12.00
CA ALA A 171 -9.45 13.46 -12.03
C ALA A 171 -9.17 14.15 -13.38
N GLU A 172 -8.61 15.36 -13.32
CA GLU A 172 -8.20 16.14 -14.48
C GLU A 172 -6.70 16.44 -14.39
N ILE A 173 -5.97 16.05 -15.44
CA ILE A 173 -4.55 16.38 -15.62
C ILE A 173 -4.40 17.18 -16.91
N SER A 174 -3.92 18.42 -16.77
CA SER A 174 -3.91 19.41 -17.84
C SER A 174 -2.58 20.16 -17.92
N TYR A 175 -2.10 20.38 -19.15
CA TYR A 175 -0.96 21.26 -19.41
C TYR A 175 -1.33 22.70 -19.05
N LEU A 176 -0.48 23.39 -18.30
CA LEU A 176 -0.69 24.79 -17.91
C LEU A 176 0.11 25.72 -18.82
N TYR A 177 1.44 25.58 -18.78
CA TYR A 177 2.39 26.37 -19.58
C TYR A 177 3.81 25.80 -19.46
N SER A 178 4.71 26.25 -20.32
CA SER A 178 6.13 25.86 -20.27
C SER A 178 6.97 26.85 -19.46
N LEU A 179 7.81 26.31 -18.59
CA LEU A 179 8.81 27.02 -17.80
C LEU A 179 10.08 27.28 -18.62
N GLY A 180 10.44 26.34 -19.49
CA GLY A 180 11.58 26.42 -20.40
C GLY A 180 11.19 25.86 -21.76
N ARG A 181 11.51 26.59 -22.83
CA ARG A 181 11.22 26.20 -24.21
C ARG A 181 12.49 26.02 -24.99
N ASN A 182 12.60 24.91 -25.69
CA ASN A 182 13.73 24.63 -26.54
C ASN A 182 15.09 24.85 -25.86
N ILE A 183 15.23 24.40 -24.61
CA ILE A 183 16.45 24.56 -23.81
C ILE A 183 17.42 23.41 -24.09
N SER A 184 18.71 23.62 -23.87
CA SER A 184 19.71 22.56 -24.01
C SER A 184 19.46 21.45 -22.98
N ASN A 185 19.55 20.18 -23.40
CA ASN A 185 19.33 19.02 -22.53
C ASN A 185 20.57 18.71 -21.68
N THR A 186 20.83 19.53 -20.66
CA THR A 186 21.96 19.36 -19.74
C THR A 186 21.65 18.45 -18.54
N GLY A 187 20.38 18.09 -18.33
CA GLY A 187 19.94 17.36 -17.13
C GLY A 187 19.68 18.25 -15.91
N ASP A 188 19.69 19.57 -16.09
CA ASP A 188 19.47 20.56 -15.04
C ASP A 188 18.64 21.73 -15.58
N PHE A 189 17.69 22.20 -14.78
CA PHE A 189 16.98 23.43 -15.07
C PHE A 189 16.62 24.17 -13.79
N SER A 190 16.66 25.50 -13.86
CA SER A 190 16.33 26.35 -12.75
C SER A 190 15.63 27.63 -13.21
N PHE A 191 14.69 28.10 -12.41
CA PHE A 191 13.89 29.28 -12.73
C PHE A 191 13.47 30.00 -11.45
N ILE A 192 13.08 31.27 -11.58
CA ILE A 192 12.48 32.04 -10.50
C ILE A 192 10.96 32.02 -10.74
N PRO A 193 10.17 31.37 -9.86
CA PRO A 193 8.72 31.35 -9.98
C PRO A 193 8.09 32.74 -10.07
N GLN A 194 7.14 32.88 -10.98
CA GLN A 194 6.33 34.09 -11.12
C GLN A 194 4.84 33.74 -10.95
N PRO A 195 4.10 34.48 -10.11
CA PRO A 195 2.66 34.27 -9.96
C PRO A 195 1.94 34.44 -11.30
N ARG A 196 0.93 33.61 -11.54
CA ARG A 196 0.04 33.70 -12.70
C ARG A 196 -1.40 33.52 -12.25
N GLU A 197 -2.11 34.63 -12.12
CA GLU A 197 -3.47 34.67 -11.59
C GLU A 197 -4.42 33.71 -12.32
N ARG A 198 -4.28 33.57 -13.65
CA ARG A 198 -5.06 32.63 -14.47
C ARG A 198 -4.97 31.16 -14.00
N PHE A 199 -3.88 30.78 -13.33
CA PHE A 199 -3.64 29.42 -12.85
C PHE A 199 -3.73 29.29 -11.32
N SER A 200 -4.23 30.31 -10.62
CA SER A 200 -4.33 30.34 -9.15
C SER A 200 -5.19 29.23 -8.54
N THR A 201 -6.11 28.67 -9.32
CA THR A 201 -6.98 27.56 -8.91
C THR A 201 -6.31 26.18 -9.03
N TRP A 202 -5.13 26.09 -9.63
CA TRP A 202 -4.36 24.86 -9.72
C TRP A 202 -3.38 24.78 -8.53
N GLU A 203 -3.80 24.09 -7.47
CA GLU A 203 -3.03 23.99 -6.23
C GLU A 203 -1.94 22.90 -6.30
N LEU A 204 -2.14 21.87 -7.13
CA LEU A 204 -1.25 20.71 -7.27
C LEU A 204 -0.80 20.51 -8.72
N GLY A 205 0.40 19.98 -8.89
CA GLY A 205 0.91 19.69 -10.22
C GLY A 205 2.22 18.92 -10.26
N ASN A 206 2.73 18.75 -11.46
CA ASN A 206 3.96 18.05 -11.79
C ASN A 206 4.76 18.84 -12.82
N ILE A 207 6.07 18.64 -12.83
CA ILE A 207 6.95 19.04 -13.92
C ILE A 207 7.07 17.88 -14.91
N ARG A 208 6.99 18.21 -16.20
CA ARG A 208 7.21 17.26 -17.30
C ARG A 208 8.34 17.75 -18.20
N ILE A 209 9.27 16.86 -18.53
CA ILE A 209 10.34 17.11 -19.51
C ILE A 209 10.05 16.32 -20.78
N THR A 210 10.03 17.00 -21.92
CA THR A 210 9.77 16.41 -23.26
C THR A 210 10.85 16.86 -24.25
N ALA A 211 11.04 16.11 -25.33
CA ALA A 211 11.93 16.55 -26.41
C ALA A 211 11.35 17.78 -27.14
N SER A 212 12.18 18.79 -27.44
CA SER A 212 11.72 20.04 -28.08
C SER A 212 10.96 19.91 -29.39
N PRO A 213 11.25 18.91 -30.26
CA PRO A 213 10.47 18.71 -31.48
C PRO A 213 9.01 18.32 -31.24
N LYS A 214 8.65 17.89 -30.02
CA LYS A 214 7.26 17.60 -29.64
C LYS A 214 6.50 18.88 -29.34
N SER A 215 5.20 18.85 -29.64
CA SER A 215 4.33 19.99 -29.37
C SER A 215 4.17 20.17 -27.86
N GLU A 216 4.14 21.42 -27.39
CA GLU A 216 3.90 21.71 -25.98
C GLU A 216 2.56 21.12 -25.53
N GLY A 217 2.56 20.37 -24.43
CA GLY A 217 1.33 19.77 -23.92
C GLY A 217 0.85 18.51 -24.66
N GLU A 218 1.59 18.01 -25.67
CA GLU A 218 1.25 16.79 -26.41
C GLU A 218 1.12 15.59 -25.45
N ARG A 219 0.05 14.78 -25.60
CA ARG A 219 -0.20 13.62 -24.75
C ARG A 219 0.50 12.38 -25.30
N ASN A 220 0.79 11.41 -24.43
CA ASN A 220 1.34 10.09 -24.78
C ASN A 220 2.68 10.14 -25.54
N VAL A 221 3.49 11.16 -25.27
CA VAL A 221 4.87 11.31 -25.80
C VAL A 221 5.89 10.86 -24.78
N GLN A 222 7.09 10.46 -25.23
CA GLN A 222 8.19 10.12 -24.33
C GLN A 222 8.50 11.33 -23.44
N SER A 223 8.46 11.13 -22.13
CA SER A 223 8.64 12.20 -21.16
C SER A 223 9.12 11.68 -19.81
N LEU A 224 9.75 12.58 -19.04
CA LEU A 224 10.05 12.37 -17.62
C LEU A 224 9.12 13.24 -16.79
N TRP A 225 8.65 12.72 -15.67
CA TRP A 225 7.76 13.42 -14.74
C TRP A 225 8.45 13.59 -13.40
N SER A 226 8.16 14.70 -12.70
CA SER A 226 8.44 14.82 -11.28
C SER A 226 7.36 14.14 -10.44
N GLY A 227 7.65 13.89 -9.17
CA GLY A 227 6.62 13.68 -8.16
C GLY A 227 5.65 14.87 -8.08
N GLY A 228 4.45 14.62 -7.56
CA GLY A 228 3.44 15.66 -7.34
C GLY A 228 3.90 16.65 -6.27
N HIS A 229 3.66 17.94 -6.50
CA HIS A 229 4.01 18.98 -5.56
C HIS A 229 2.98 20.12 -5.56
N VAL A 230 3.02 20.93 -4.51
CA VAL A 230 2.19 22.14 -4.39
C VAL A 230 2.71 23.18 -5.39
N LEU A 231 1.80 23.82 -6.12
CA LEU A 231 2.10 24.96 -7.00
C LEU A 231 2.08 26.26 -6.20
N ALA A 232 2.90 26.32 -5.14
CA ALA A 232 2.82 27.34 -4.10
C ALA A 232 2.91 28.78 -4.65
N TRP A 233 3.64 28.99 -5.75
CA TRP A 233 3.76 30.31 -6.37
C TRP A 233 2.50 30.80 -7.10
N HIS A 234 1.53 29.93 -7.39
CA HIS A 234 0.22 30.32 -7.90
C HIS A 234 -0.80 30.57 -6.80
N LEU A 235 -0.52 30.15 -5.56
CA LEU A 235 -1.45 30.31 -4.45
C LEU A 235 -1.73 31.79 -4.16
N GLU A 236 -2.91 32.00 -3.58
CA GLU A 236 -3.45 33.31 -3.22
C GLU A 236 -2.57 34.09 -2.23
N GLN A 237 -2.73 35.42 -2.20
CA GLN A 237 -1.93 36.31 -1.36
C GLN A 237 -2.02 35.95 0.14
N SER A 238 -3.18 35.45 0.58
CA SER A 238 -3.40 35.02 1.96
C SER A 238 -2.47 33.88 2.40
N PHE A 239 -1.99 33.03 1.49
CA PHE A 239 -0.96 32.02 1.76
C PHE A 239 0.42 32.65 2.00
N ARG A 240 0.73 33.75 1.31
CA ARG A 240 2.01 34.46 1.41
C ARG A 240 2.10 35.29 2.68
N ASP A 241 0.98 35.93 3.04
CA ASP A 241 0.89 36.79 4.21
C ASP A 241 0.99 35.98 5.51
N ASP A 242 0.30 34.84 5.58
CA ASP A 242 0.36 33.91 6.71
C ASP A 242 0.04 32.47 6.25
N SER A 243 1.10 31.72 5.92
CA SER A 243 0.97 30.34 5.44
C SER A 243 0.43 29.39 6.51
N SER A 244 0.68 29.67 7.79
CA SER A 244 0.22 28.84 8.90
C SER A 244 -1.28 29.01 9.10
N ALA A 245 -1.78 30.25 9.12
CA ALA A 245 -3.21 30.51 9.18
C ALA A 245 -3.94 30.07 7.91
N TRP A 246 -3.31 30.21 6.73
CA TRP A 246 -3.85 29.66 5.48
C TRP A 246 -4.03 28.14 5.56
N ALA A 247 -2.98 27.41 5.96
CA ALA A 247 -3.01 25.97 6.10
C ALA A 247 -4.05 25.53 7.15
N GLN A 248 -4.13 26.23 8.28
CA GLN A 248 -5.15 25.96 9.30
C GLN A 248 -6.57 26.17 8.77
N ARG A 249 -6.84 27.26 8.03
CA ARG A 249 -8.16 27.51 7.42
C ARG A 249 -8.52 26.42 6.40
N LYS A 250 -7.59 26.05 5.53
CA LYS A 250 -7.79 24.96 4.55
C LYS A 250 -8.04 23.62 5.24
N CYS A 251 -7.29 23.32 6.31
CA CYS A 251 -7.50 22.14 7.13
C CYS A 251 -8.90 22.10 7.76
N LEU A 252 -9.36 23.21 8.34
CA LEU A 252 -10.71 23.33 8.92
C LEU A 252 -11.82 23.23 7.86
N GLN A 253 -11.62 23.81 6.68
CA GLN A 253 -12.54 23.67 5.55
C GLN A 253 -12.62 22.22 5.07
N TRP A 254 -11.47 21.55 5.01
CA TRP A 254 -11.40 20.14 4.64
C TRP A 254 -12.06 19.24 5.69
N ASP A 255 -11.88 19.51 6.99
CA ASP A 255 -12.56 18.80 8.08
C ASP A 255 -14.10 18.98 8.03
N ASP A 256 -14.60 20.17 7.71
CA ASP A 256 -16.04 20.41 7.50
C ASP A 256 -16.56 19.69 6.24
N LEU A 257 -15.77 19.63 5.17
CA LEU A 257 -16.10 18.88 3.96
C LEU A 257 -16.10 17.36 4.24
N GLU A 258 -15.09 16.83 4.93
CA GLU A 258 -14.95 15.42 5.29
C GLU A 258 -16.16 14.94 6.09
N ARG A 259 -16.70 15.75 7.01
CA ARG A 259 -17.94 15.44 7.75
C ARG A 259 -19.19 15.31 6.86
N LYS A 260 -19.17 15.91 5.66
CA LYS A 260 -20.30 15.92 4.72
C LYS A 260 -20.12 14.91 3.58
N LEU A 261 -18.89 14.46 3.34
CA LEU A 261 -18.60 13.42 2.36
C LEU A 261 -19.10 12.06 2.88
N PRO A 262 -19.47 11.13 1.96
CA PRO A 262 -19.71 9.74 2.32
C PRO A 262 -18.48 9.15 3.03
N ASP A 263 -18.69 8.08 3.80
CA ASP A 263 -17.57 7.36 4.41
C ASP A 263 -16.64 6.83 3.30
N PHE A 264 -15.45 7.43 3.21
CA PHE A 264 -14.45 7.04 2.22
C PHE A 264 -13.93 5.62 2.45
N LEU A 265 -14.17 5.02 3.64
CA LEU A 265 -13.82 3.63 3.89
C LEU A 265 -14.50 2.67 2.90
N ASP A 266 -15.69 3.01 2.40
CA ASP A 266 -16.35 2.24 1.34
C ASP A 266 -15.72 2.43 -0.04
N GLU A 267 -15.00 3.54 -0.24
CA GLU A 267 -14.22 3.83 -1.45
C GLU A 267 -12.81 3.23 -1.39
N LEU A 268 -12.32 2.91 -0.19
CA LEU A 268 -11.04 2.24 0.00
C LEU A 268 -11.12 0.78 -0.44
N ILE A 269 -10.15 0.37 -1.24
CA ILE A 269 -9.97 -1.03 -1.63
C ILE A 269 -9.57 -1.84 -0.39
N ASP A 270 -10.19 -3.01 -0.20
CA ASP A 270 -9.86 -3.93 0.89
C ASP A 270 -8.36 -4.24 0.92
N CYS A 271 -7.74 -4.17 2.09
CA CYS A 271 -6.37 -4.63 2.28
C CYS A 271 -6.22 -6.08 1.81
N PRO A 272 -5.10 -6.44 1.15
CA PRO A 272 -4.95 -7.77 0.59
C PRO A 272 -4.83 -8.83 1.70
N CYS A 273 -5.80 -9.75 1.76
CA CYS A 273 -5.80 -10.83 2.75
C CYS A 273 -4.89 -12.00 2.35
N SER A 274 -4.44 -12.06 1.09
CA SER A 274 -3.57 -13.13 0.57
C SER A 274 -2.35 -12.56 -0.14
N LEU A 275 -1.25 -13.32 -0.15
CA LEU A 275 -0.03 -12.94 -0.88
C LEU A 275 -0.28 -12.79 -2.39
N ALA A 276 -1.17 -13.61 -2.96
CA ALA A 276 -1.53 -13.52 -4.37
C ALA A 276 -2.24 -12.20 -4.68
N GLN A 277 -3.18 -11.79 -3.83
CA GLN A 277 -3.85 -10.49 -3.92
C GLN A 277 -2.86 -9.34 -3.73
N ALA A 278 -1.99 -9.42 -2.71
CA ALA A 278 -0.95 -8.41 -2.46
C ALA A 278 0.00 -8.24 -3.65
N ARG A 279 0.37 -9.34 -4.32
CA ARG A 279 1.18 -9.31 -5.54
C ARG A 279 0.42 -8.77 -6.75
N ALA A 280 -0.88 -9.05 -6.87
CA ALA A 280 -1.70 -8.49 -7.93
C ALA A 280 -1.93 -6.98 -7.77
N ASP A 281 -2.00 -6.52 -6.52
CA ASP A 281 -2.12 -5.12 -6.13
C ASP A 281 -0.74 -4.45 -5.92
N THR A 282 0.34 -5.04 -6.44
CA THR A 282 1.70 -4.47 -6.38
C THR A 282 1.66 -3.06 -6.99
N GLY A 283 2.01 -2.04 -6.20
CA GLY A 283 1.97 -0.63 -6.62
C GLY A 283 0.72 0.16 -6.19
N ARG A 284 -0.32 -0.50 -5.65
CA ARG A 284 -1.51 0.15 -5.04
C ARG A 284 -1.33 0.41 -3.55
N PHE A 285 -0.75 -0.54 -2.82
CA PHE A 285 -0.51 -0.41 -1.38
C PHE A 285 0.93 0.02 -1.09
N HIS A 286 1.10 0.98 -0.18
CA HIS A 286 2.39 1.50 0.27
C HIS A 286 2.46 1.49 1.80
N VAL A 287 3.54 0.96 2.39
CA VAL A 287 3.91 1.24 3.79
C VAL A 287 4.53 2.63 3.82
N SER A 288 3.76 3.70 4.02
CA SER A 288 4.25 5.07 3.78
C SER A 288 5.61 5.33 4.46
N PRO A 289 6.60 5.95 3.79
CA PRO A 289 7.90 6.26 4.42
C PRO A 289 7.75 7.33 5.51
N HIS A 290 6.65 8.08 5.48
CA HIS A 290 6.34 9.21 6.36
C HIS A 290 4.94 9.13 6.98
N THR A 291 4.30 7.97 6.94
CA THR A 291 2.99 7.77 7.58
C THR A 291 2.97 6.39 8.21
N THR A 292 3.14 6.36 9.53
CA THR A 292 2.49 5.35 10.35
C THR A 292 1.00 5.42 10.06
N MET A 293 0.44 4.42 9.38
CA MET A 293 -1.00 4.20 9.37
C MET A 293 -1.42 3.91 10.81
N TYR A 294 -1.93 4.92 11.51
CA TYR A 294 -3.05 4.81 12.44
C TYR A 294 -3.79 6.15 12.41
N GLY A 295 -5.13 6.10 12.41
CA GLY A 295 -6.03 7.17 11.99
C GLY A 295 -5.88 8.53 12.68
N ARG A 296 -6.52 9.52 12.02
CA ARG A 296 -6.86 10.89 12.47
C ARG A 296 -6.01 11.44 13.63
N GLY A 297 -5.00 12.23 13.30
CA GLY A 297 -4.33 13.12 14.25
C GLY A 297 -2.87 13.40 13.90
N CYS A 298 -2.51 14.68 13.82
CA CYS A 298 -1.17 15.19 13.57
C CYS A 298 -0.05 14.51 14.40
N ILE A 299 1.10 14.32 13.74
CA ILE A 299 2.48 14.20 14.26
C ILE A 299 2.59 13.61 15.68
N ARG A 300 2.81 12.29 15.77
CA ARG A 300 3.22 11.60 17.01
C ARG A 300 4.67 11.13 16.90
N LYS A 301 5.52 11.55 17.84
CA LYS A 301 6.91 11.09 17.95
C LYS A 301 6.91 9.58 18.24
N LEU A 302 7.41 8.81 17.27
CA LEU A 302 7.62 7.37 17.38
C LEU A 302 9.01 7.13 17.96
N PHE A 303 9.10 6.52 19.15
CA PHE A 303 10.34 5.95 19.65
C PHE A 303 10.36 4.46 19.30
N LEU A 304 11.23 4.07 18.37
CA LEU A 304 11.47 2.69 17.97
C LEU A 304 12.56 2.09 18.88
N LEU A 305 12.17 1.27 19.87
CA LEU A 305 13.11 0.47 20.66
C LEU A 305 13.33 -0.88 19.97
N ARG A 306 14.46 -1.02 19.27
CA ARG A 306 14.85 -2.26 18.60
C ARG A 306 15.56 -3.18 19.58
N ILE A 307 14.79 -3.97 20.34
CA ILE A 307 15.36 -5.01 21.22
C ILE A 307 15.23 -6.35 20.50
N LEU A 308 16.37 -6.91 20.06
CA LEU A 308 16.55 -8.32 19.66
C LEU A 308 15.44 -8.90 18.76
N SER A 309 15.30 -8.39 17.53
CA SER A 309 14.34 -8.85 16.49
C SER A 309 12.85 -8.68 16.80
N LYS A 310 12.50 -7.97 17.88
CA LYS A 310 11.12 -7.66 18.29
C LYS A 310 10.84 -6.17 18.09
N ILE A 311 9.63 -5.83 17.64
CA ILE A 311 9.19 -4.45 17.49
C ILE A 311 8.22 -4.17 18.64
N SER A 312 8.58 -3.26 19.54
CA SER A 312 7.66 -2.70 20.53
C SER A 312 7.32 -1.27 20.13
N GLU A 313 6.03 -0.94 20.21
CA GLU A 313 5.51 0.40 20.01
C GLU A 313 5.00 0.93 21.35
N LEU A 314 5.52 2.08 21.78
CA LEU A 314 5.02 2.80 22.95
C LEU A 314 4.25 4.02 22.46
N ARG A 315 2.98 4.10 22.84
CA ARG A 315 2.08 5.22 22.54
C ARG A 315 1.72 5.92 23.82
N LEU A 316 2.01 7.21 23.90
CA LEU A 316 1.43 8.08 24.91
C LEU A 316 0.23 8.80 24.29
N TYR A 317 -0.95 8.62 24.87
CA TYR A 317 -2.17 9.30 24.48
C TYR A 317 -2.76 9.99 25.71
N ASP A 318 -2.76 11.32 25.72
CA ASP A 318 -3.14 12.15 26.85
C ASP A 318 -2.40 11.71 28.14
N ALA A 319 -3.13 11.13 29.11
CA ALA A 319 -2.61 10.65 30.38
C ALA A 319 -2.38 9.12 30.43
N THR A 320 -2.57 8.40 29.32
CA THR A 320 -2.40 6.94 29.24
C THR A 320 -1.21 6.56 28.38
N MET A 321 -0.47 5.54 28.81
CA MET A 321 0.60 4.94 28.03
C MET A 321 0.20 3.52 27.62
N THR A 322 0.24 3.23 26.32
CA THR A 322 0.00 1.90 25.76
C THR A 322 1.31 1.36 25.20
N ALA A 323 1.67 0.14 25.58
CA ALA A 323 2.77 -0.60 24.97
C ALA A 323 2.19 -1.74 24.12
N THR A 324 2.54 -1.77 22.84
CA THR A 324 2.18 -2.83 21.90
C THR A 324 3.43 -3.61 21.53
N VAL A 325 3.41 -4.92 21.73
CA VAL A 325 4.53 -5.79 21.34
C VAL A 325 4.11 -6.58 20.12
N LEU A 326 4.83 -6.38 19.01
CA LEU A 326 4.61 -7.10 17.76
C LEU A 326 5.62 -8.24 17.66
N LEU A 327 5.11 -9.46 17.65
CA LEU A 327 5.88 -10.69 17.51
C LEU A 327 5.60 -11.36 16.16
N LEU A 328 6.62 -12.02 15.61
CA LEU A 328 6.48 -12.82 14.39
C LEU A 328 5.66 -14.09 14.66
N VAL A 329 5.01 -14.63 13.63
CA VAL A 329 4.19 -15.85 13.73
C VAL A 329 4.98 -17.08 14.23
N GLU A 330 6.30 -17.09 14.03
CA GLU A 330 7.21 -18.13 14.53
C GLU A 330 7.21 -18.24 16.07
N PHE A 331 6.83 -17.18 16.78
CA PHE A 331 6.67 -17.17 18.24
C PHE A 331 5.32 -17.71 18.71
N SER A 332 4.43 -18.14 17.82
CA SER A 332 3.14 -18.71 18.19
C SER A 332 3.31 -19.93 19.08
N ASN A 333 2.56 -19.98 20.19
CA ASN A 333 2.66 -20.98 21.26
C ASN A 333 4.02 -21.06 21.99
N LEU A 334 4.98 -20.17 21.72
CA LEU A 334 6.30 -20.18 22.33
C LEU A 334 6.49 -19.10 23.41
N THR A 335 5.61 -18.09 23.47
CA THR A 335 5.66 -17.08 24.53
C THR A 335 5.14 -17.66 25.85
N LEU A 336 5.67 -17.13 26.96
CA LEU A 336 5.27 -17.46 28.32
C LEU A 336 5.39 -16.20 29.18
N GLY A 337 4.69 -16.18 30.32
CA GLY A 337 4.77 -15.11 31.32
C GLY A 337 3.57 -14.17 31.29
N LEU A 338 3.81 -12.86 31.51
CA LEU A 338 2.76 -11.85 31.67
C LEU A 338 1.68 -11.86 30.57
N LEU A 339 2.08 -12.10 29.32
CA LEU A 339 1.18 -12.12 28.15
C LEU A 339 0.87 -13.54 27.65
N GLY A 340 1.02 -14.55 28.52
CA GLY A 340 0.63 -15.92 28.20
C GLY A 340 1.31 -16.51 26.97
N ARG A 341 0.59 -17.44 26.33
CA ARG A 341 1.02 -18.03 25.06
C ARG A 341 0.42 -17.25 23.90
N MET A 342 1.21 -17.06 22.85
CA MET A 342 0.76 -16.39 21.64
C MET A 342 -0.10 -17.34 20.79
N ASN A 343 -1.34 -17.56 21.24
CA ASN A 343 -2.31 -18.51 20.69
C ASN A 343 -3.74 -17.93 20.58
N SER A 344 -3.94 -16.67 20.93
CA SER A 344 -5.26 -15.99 20.98
C SER A 344 -6.23 -16.54 22.02
N ASP A 345 -5.73 -17.25 23.03
CA ASP A 345 -6.49 -17.73 24.18
C ASP A 345 -6.21 -16.86 25.42
N PRO A 346 -7.11 -15.92 25.77
CA PRO A 346 -6.87 -15.05 26.93
C PRO A 346 -6.94 -15.79 28.27
N SER A 347 -7.35 -17.07 28.27
CA SER A 347 -7.41 -17.87 29.50
C SER A 347 -6.05 -18.37 29.97
N ASP A 348 -4.99 -18.24 29.16
CA ASP A 348 -3.61 -18.52 29.56
C ASP A 348 -2.72 -17.27 29.67
N ASP A 349 -3.32 -16.09 29.48
CA ASP A 349 -2.72 -14.80 29.80
C ASP A 349 -2.54 -14.65 31.33
N LEU A 350 -1.63 -13.78 31.76
CA LEU A 350 -1.30 -13.57 33.19
C LEU A 350 -0.76 -14.82 33.89
N MET A 351 0.23 -15.47 33.27
CA MET A 351 0.94 -16.60 33.86
C MET A 351 2.04 -16.10 34.82
N THR A 352 2.18 -16.71 36.00
CA THR A 352 3.24 -16.44 36.98
C THR A 352 4.59 -16.99 36.51
N ARG A 353 5.68 -16.66 37.21
CA ARG A 353 7.02 -17.24 36.90
C ARG A 353 7.08 -18.76 37.12
N SER A 354 6.21 -19.31 37.97
CA SER A 354 6.10 -20.75 38.20
C SER A 354 5.23 -21.47 37.16
N GLY A 355 4.57 -20.73 36.27
CA GLY A 355 3.72 -21.28 35.21
C GLY A 355 2.25 -21.45 35.61
N GLU A 356 1.82 -20.88 36.74
CA GLU A 356 0.43 -20.88 37.19
C GLU A 356 -0.33 -19.71 36.56
N VAL A 357 -1.59 -19.91 36.18
CA VAL A 357 -2.41 -18.86 35.58
C VAL A 357 -3.32 -18.24 36.63
N ILE A 358 -3.39 -16.92 36.63
CA ILE A 358 -4.30 -16.19 37.52
C ILE A 358 -5.72 -16.24 37.02
N SER A 359 -6.65 -16.50 37.95
CA SER A 359 -8.08 -16.55 37.66
C SER A 359 -8.59 -15.21 37.13
N SER A 360 -9.52 -15.25 36.17
CA SER A 360 -10.23 -14.07 35.68
C SER A 360 -11.10 -13.38 36.75
N ASN A 361 -11.35 -14.05 37.87
CA ASN A 361 -12.06 -13.52 39.04
C ASN A 361 -11.12 -13.07 40.17
N ALA A 362 -9.81 -12.93 39.90
CA ALA A 362 -8.84 -12.54 40.90
C ALA A 362 -9.16 -11.17 41.52
N THR A 363 -8.86 -11.00 42.80
CA THR A 363 -9.03 -9.71 43.48
C THR A 363 -7.96 -8.71 43.03
N LEU A 364 -8.20 -7.41 43.26
CA LEU A 364 -7.20 -6.39 42.96
C LEU A 364 -5.91 -6.59 43.79
N GLU A 365 -6.00 -7.17 45.00
CA GLU A 365 -4.81 -7.55 45.78
C GLU A 365 -4.01 -8.67 45.10
N GLU A 366 -4.70 -9.69 44.57
CA GLU A 366 -4.06 -10.81 43.87
C GLU A 366 -3.38 -10.34 42.58
N ILE A 367 -4.05 -9.46 41.82
CA ILE A 367 -3.50 -8.85 40.60
C ILE A 367 -2.29 -7.96 40.90
N PHE A 368 -2.33 -7.18 42.00
CA PHE A 368 -1.17 -6.38 42.42
C PHE A 368 0.01 -7.25 42.85
N THR A 369 -0.26 -8.29 43.64
CA THR A 369 0.76 -9.26 44.07
C THR A 369 1.44 -9.90 42.86
N PHE A 370 0.65 -10.33 41.88
CA PHE A 370 1.14 -10.83 40.62
C PHE A 370 2.03 -9.85 39.86
N GLY A 371 1.60 -8.60 39.72
CA GLY A 371 2.41 -7.55 39.08
C GLY A 371 3.75 -7.35 39.78
N ALA A 372 3.76 -7.40 41.13
CA ALA A 372 4.97 -7.28 41.94
C ALA A 372 5.94 -8.46 41.73
N GLU A 373 5.45 -9.67 41.48
CA GLU A 373 6.28 -10.84 41.15
C GLU A 373 7.06 -10.67 39.84
N TRP A 374 6.57 -9.83 38.92
CA TRP A 374 7.23 -9.53 37.64
C TRP A 374 8.30 -8.43 37.74
N ASN A 375 8.57 -7.91 38.94
CA ASN A 375 9.64 -6.94 39.16
C ASN A 375 11.02 -7.51 38.76
N ILE A 376 11.78 -6.73 37.98
CA ILE A 376 13.09 -7.10 37.48
C ILE A 376 14.19 -6.40 38.28
N SER A 377 15.32 -7.07 38.47
CA SER A 377 16.49 -6.44 39.06
C SER A 377 17.20 -5.56 38.03
N ASN A 378 17.95 -4.55 38.50
CA ASN A 378 18.78 -3.70 37.65
C ASN A 378 19.74 -4.51 36.76
N MET A 379 20.25 -5.64 37.24
CA MET A 379 21.14 -6.53 36.47
C MET A 379 20.42 -7.27 35.34
N SER A 380 19.11 -7.50 35.48
CA SER A 380 18.27 -8.17 34.47
C SER A 380 17.50 -7.20 33.56
N SER A 381 17.63 -5.89 33.81
CA SER A 381 16.99 -4.86 32.98
C SER A 381 17.66 -4.77 31.62
N LEU A 382 16.84 -4.69 30.56
CA LEU A 382 17.30 -4.47 29.19
C LEU A 382 17.37 -2.97 28.84
N PHE A 383 16.98 -2.08 29.75
CA PHE A 383 17.06 -0.64 29.54
C PHE A 383 18.50 -0.14 29.71
N THR A 384 18.97 0.61 28.71
CA THR A 384 20.24 1.33 28.77
C THR A 384 19.97 2.82 28.98
N TYR A 385 20.67 3.45 29.91
CA TYR A 385 20.53 4.86 30.24
C TYR A 385 21.72 5.64 29.69
N ASP A 386 21.46 6.70 28.94
CA ASP A 386 22.46 7.47 28.19
C ASP A 386 22.93 8.75 28.90
N SER A 387 22.42 9.02 30.10
CA SER A 387 22.80 10.17 30.92
C SER A 387 22.81 9.88 32.41
N HIS A 388 23.66 10.60 33.15
CA HIS A 388 23.72 10.53 34.61
C HIS A 388 22.37 10.85 35.26
N TYR A 389 21.63 11.83 34.75
CA TYR A 389 20.29 12.14 35.23
C TYR A 389 19.35 10.92 35.17
N LEU A 390 19.35 10.17 34.06
CA LEU A 390 18.51 8.99 33.93
C LEU A 390 18.98 7.83 34.81
N LEU A 391 20.29 7.66 34.99
CA LEU A 391 20.84 6.68 35.94
C LEU A 391 20.42 7.02 37.37
N ASP A 392 20.56 8.27 37.78
CA ASP A 392 20.20 8.77 39.11
C ASP A 392 18.70 8.74 39.36
N SER A 393 17.88 8.86 38.30
CA SER A 393 16.41 8.87 38.42
C SER A 393 15.78 7.48 38.31
N TYR A 394 16.35 6.56 37.52
CA TYR A 394 15.69 5.31 37.13
C TYR A 394 16.52 4.04 37.35
N PHE A 395 17.85 4.14 37.48
CA PHE A 395 18.70 2.97 37.69
C PHE A 395 19.10 2.81 39.17
N PHE A 396 19.63 3.85 39.81
CA PHE A 396 20.09 3.75 41.21
C PHE A 396 18.97 3.71 42.26
N PRO A 397 17.86 4.46 42.11
CA PRO A 397 16.73 4.37 43.04
C PRO A 397 16.03 3.02 42.96
N LEU A 398 15.28 2.66 44.01
CA LEU A 398 14.38 1.52 43.96
C LEU A 398 13.31 1.74 42.88
N SER A 399 13.03 0.70 42.10
CA SER A 399 12.06 0.74 41.00
C SER A 399 10.61 1.00 41.45
N HIS A 400 10.31 0.83 42.74
CA HIS A 400 9.03 1.14 43.36
C HIS A 400 9.25 1.50 44.84
N ASP A 401 8.31 2.26 45.42
CA ASP A 401 8.28 2.51 46.85
C ASP A 401 7.75 1.25 47.57
N PRO A 402 8.56 0.57 48.41
CA PRO A 402 8.13 -0.64 49.11
C PRO A 402 7.07 -0.37 50.19
N ALA A 403 6.88 0.89 50.60
CA ALA A 403 5.83 1.30 51.54
C ALA A 403 4.51 1.65 50.84
N PHE A 404 4.48 1.65 49.50
CA PHE A 404 3.26 1.94 48.76
C PHE A 404 2.27 0.77 48.88
N VAL A 405 1.09 1.08 49.42
CA VAL A 405 -0.05 0.15 49.47
C VAL A 405 -1.16 0.71 48.58
N PRO A 406 -1.54 0.02 47.50
CA PRO A 406 -2.65 0.45 46.64
C PRO A 406 -3.98 0.49 47.40
N ALA A 407 -4.88 1.36 46.96
CA ALA A 407 -6.26 1.33 47.43
C ALA A 407 -7.04 0.24 46.66
N PHE A 408 -7.22 -0.92 47.30
CA PHE A 408 -7.92 -2.07 46.71
C PHE A 408 -9.45 -2.01 46.81
N SER A 409 -9.97 -1.07 47.62
CA SER A 409 -11.40 -0.79 47.72
C SER A 409 -11.65 0.70 47.58
N LEU A 410 -12.57 1.04 46.69
CA LEU A 410 -13.00 2.41 46.44
C LEU A 410 -14.41 2.60 46.98
N PRO A 411 -14.62 3.19 48.16
CA PRO A 411 -15.94 3.62 48.55
C PRO A 411 -16.22 4.92 47.80
N LEU A 412 -16.96 4.85 46.69
CA LEU A 412 -17.58 6.04 46.10
C LEU A 412 -18.50 6.63 47.16
N LYS A 413 -18.06 7.71 47.81
CA LYS A 413 -18.89 8.43 48.76
C LYS A 413 -19.81 9.36 47.96
N PRO A 414 -21.11 9.45 48.29
CA PRO A 414 -22.03 10.39 47.64
C PRO A 414 -21.55 11.85 47.71
N ASP A 415 -20.78 12.18 48.75
CA ASP A 415 -20.20 13.51 48.99
C ASP A 415 -18.83 13.72 48.30
N ASP A 416 -18.37 12.80 47.44
CA ASP A 416 -17.10 12.97 46.75
C ASP A 416 -17.22 14.13 45.73
N PRO A 417 -16.35 15.16 45.80
CA PRO A 417 -16.45 16.34 44.95
C PRO A 417 -16.29 16.01 43.46
N LEU A 418 -15.70 14.87 43.11
CA LEU A 418 -15.55 14.42 41.73
C LEU A 418 -16.72 13.54 41.25
N ALA A 419 -17.63 13.11 42.13
CA ALA A 419 -18.65 12.12 41.79
C ALA A 419 -19.61 12.58 40.69
N ALA A 420 -20.09 13.83 40.73
CA ALA A 420 -21.04 14.35 39.76
C ALA A 420 -20.44 14.41 38.34
N ASP A 421 -19.26 15.04 38.21
CA ASP A 421 -18.57 15.17 36.92
C ASP A 421 -18.11 13.81 36.39
N MET A 422 -17.58 12.95 37.26
CA MET A 422 -17.16 11.59 36.90
C MET A 422 -18.33 10.75 36.39
N LEU A 423 -19.46 10.72 37.11
CA LEU A 423 -20.63 9.93 36.69
C LEU A 423 -21.26 10.47 35.39
N SER A 424 -21.15 11.78 35.14
CA SER A 424 -21.58 12.37 33.87
C SER A 424 -20.67 12.01 32.68
N MET A 425 -19.39 11.75 32.95
CA MET A 425 -18.36 11.43 31.95
C MET A 425 -18.22 9.92 31.69
N CYS A 426 -18.19 9.12 32.76
CA CYS A 426 -17.97 7.68 32.72
C CYS A 426 -19.30 6.95 32.47
N LEU A 427 -19.71 6.87 31.21
CA LEU A 427 -20.97 6.23 30.79
C LEU A 427 -20.70 5.11 29.78
N GLY A 428 -21.58 4.09 29.77
CA GLY A 428 -21.53 2.98 28.81
C GLY A 428 -20.49 1.89 29.14
N GLU A 429 -20.11 1.11 28.13
CA GLU A 429 -19.08 0.07 28.27
C GLU A 429 -17.73 0.71 28.62
N GLY A 430 -17.05 0.13 29.61
CA GLY A 430 -15.80 0.66 30.16
C GLY A 430 -15.94 1.74 31.23
N ALA A 431 -17.17 2.17 31.56
CA ALA A 431 -17.43 3.15 32.62
C ALA A 431 -16.82 2.74 33.97
N GLN A 432 -16.82 1.45 34.30
CA GLN A 432 -16.21 0.92 35.52
C GLN A 432 -14.71 1.22 35.62
N PHE A 433 -13.96 1.12 34.52
CA PHE A 433 -12.53 1.42 34.47
C PHE A 433 -12.30 2.93 34.60
N CYS A 434 -13.11 3.72 33.91
CA CYS A 434 -13.12 5.18 34.00
C CYS A 434 -13.37 5.69 35.42
N ILE A 435 -14.38 5.13 36.11
CA ILE A 435 -14.72 5.46 37.50
C ILE A 435 -13.56 5.08 38.41
N HIS A 436 -13.06 3.85 38.29
CA HIS A 436 -11.96 3.36 39.09
C HIS A 436 -10.72 4.28 38.99
N ASP A 437 -10.27 4.55 37.77
CA ASP A 437 -9.06 5.34 37.55
C ASP A 437 -9.25 6.80 37.95
N THR A 438 -10.45 7.36 37.77
CA THR A 438 -10.77 8.72 38.26
C THR A 438 -10.62 8.81 39.78
N LEU A 439 -11.16 7.83 40.51
CA LEU A 439 -11.15 7.85 41.98
C LEU A 439 -9.76 7.58 42.56
N ILE A 440 -8.98 6.67 41.95
CA ILE A 440 -7.61 6.36 42.38
C ILE A 440 -6.66 7.51 42.08
N SER A 441 -6.70 8.03 40.85
CA SER A 441 -5.81 9.12 40.42
C SER A 441 -6.26 10.51 40.87
N ARG A 442 -7.51 10.64 41.32
CA ARG A 442 -8.20 11.91 41.58
C ARG A 442 -8.19 12.85 40.37
N SER A 443 -8.26 12.28 39.16
CA SER A 443 -8.17 13.01 37.90
C SER A 443 -9.23 12.57 36.89
N LEU A 444 -10.14 13.49 36.56
CA LEU A 444 -11.13 13.30 35.49
C LEU A 444 -10.45 13.09 34.13
N ALA A 445 -9.27 13.70 33.91
CA ALA A 445 -8.52 13.54 32.68
C ALA A 445 -8.01 12.11 32.49
N VAL A 446 -7.53 11.47 33.57
CA VAL A 446 -7.08 10.07 33.54
C VAL A 446 -8.27 9.15 33.28
N GLY A 447 -9.40 9.35 33.99
CA GLY A 447 -10.62 8.56 33.76
C GLY A 447 -11.15 8.65 32.33
N ASN A 448 -11.21 9.85 31.75
CA ASN A 448 -11.62 10.05 30.36
C ASN A 448 -10.68 9.33 29.38
N ALA A 449 -9.37 9.42 29.62
CA ALA A 449 -8.37 8.74 28.81
C ALA A 449 -8.52 7.22 28.90
N THR A 450 -8.81 6.66 30.09
CA THR A 450 -9.12 5.23 30.27
C THR A 450 -10.36 4.81 29.49
N LEU A 451 -11.44 5.60 29.54
CA LEU A 451 -12.66 5.30 28.78
C LEU A 451 -12.38 5.27 27.27
N ARG A 452 -11.64 6.24 26.75
CA ARG A 452 -11.22 6.28 25.34
C ARG A 452 -10.32 5.11 24.98
N ALA A 453 -9.37 4.75 25.84
CA ALA A 453 -8.48 3.60 25.63
C ALA A 453 -9.27 2.30 25.55
N HIS A 454 -10.28 2.11 26.41
CA HIS A 454 -11.18 0.96 26.36
C HIS A 454 -11.96 0.92 25.03
N GLN A 455 -12.58 2.02 24.63
CA GLN A 455 -13.32 2.12 23.36
C GLN A 455 -12.41 1.83 22.16
N HIS A 456 -11.18 2.35 22.17
CA HIS A 456 -10.19 2.07 21.13
C HIS A 456 -9.79 0.60 21.10
N HIS A 457 -9.61 -0.04 22.27
CA HIS A 457 -9.33 -1.46 22.35
C HIS A 457 -10.49 -2.28 21.77
N GLN A 458 -11.74 -1.97 22.14
CA GLN A 458 -12.92 -2.64 21.58
C GLN A 458 -13.01 -2.48 20.07
N ALA A 459 -12.82 -1.27 19.55
CA ALA A 459 -12.79 -1.01 18.11
C ALA A 459 -11.66 -1.77 17.41
N LEU A 460 -10.48 -1.86 18.03
CA LEU A 460 -9.36 -2.63 17.50
C LEU A 460 -9.68 -4.13 17.48
N MET A 461 -10.25 -4.68 18.55
CA MET A 461 -10.63 -6.09 18.62
C MET A 461 -11.69 -6.43 17.57
N GLU A 462 -12.65 -5.52 17.33
CA GLU A 462 -13.62 -5.66 16.25
C GLU A 462 -12.93 -5.65 14.86
N ALA A 463 -12.02 -4.70 14.64
CA ALA A 463 -11.29 -4.56 13.38
C ALA A 463 -10.32 -5.74 13.10
N LEU A 464 -9.83 -6.41 14.14
CA LEU A 464 -8.94 -7.58 14.04
C LEU A 464 -9.68 -8.91 13.84
N LYS A 465 -11.03 -8.90 13.81
CA LYS A 465 -11.78 -10.13 13.54
C LYS A 465 -11.39 -10.72 12.18
N PRO A 466 -11.19 -12.05 12.10
CA PRO A 466 -10.86 -12.70 10.83
C PRO A 466 -11.95 -12.43 9.78
N VAL A 467 -11.52 -12.07 8.58
CA VAL A 467 -12.40 -11.87 7.41
C VAL A 467 -12.25 -13.00 6.41
N VAL A 468 -13.32 -13.30 5.68
CA VAL A 468 -13.28 -14.26 4.58
C VAL A 468 -13.01 -13.53 3.27
N SER A 469 -11.90 -13.87 2.61
CA SER A 469 -11.55 -13.40 1.27
C SER A 469 -11.54 -14.55 0.28
N CYS A 470 -12.12 -14.34 -0.89
CA CYS A 470 -12.10 -15.32 -1.98
C CYS A 470 -10.85 -15.23 -2.87
N GLY A 471 -9.95 -14.29 -2.58
CA GLY A 471 -8.72 -14.07 -3.34
C GLY A 471 -8.93 -13.33 -4.66
N TRP A 472 -7.82 -12.93 -5.28
CA TRP A 472 -7.83 -12.12 -6.50
C TRP A 472 -8.26 -12.90 -7.75
N LEU A 473 -9.06 -12.26 -8.60
CA LEU A 473 -9.37 -12.72 -9.95
C LEU A 473 -8.73 -11.83 -11.02
N PRO A 474 -8.14 -12.41 -12.09
CA PRO A 474 -7.60 -11.65 -13.21
C PRO A 474 -8.70 -11.02 -14.06
N ALA A 475 -8.38 -9.88 -14.68
CA ALA A 475 -9.21 -9.35 -15.76
C ALA A 475 -9.13 -10.28 -16.99
N PRO A 476 -10.25 -10.51 -17.70
CA PRO A 476 -10.23 -11.26 -18.94
C PRO A 476 -9.40 -10.49 -19.97
N ARG A 477 -8.59 -11.21 -20.74
CA ARG A 477 -7.85 -10.60 -21.86
C ARG A 477 -8.83 -9.99 -22.86
N ASN A 478 -8.51 -8.82 -23.41
CA ASN A 478 -9.43 -8.03 -24.24
C ASN A 478 -10.73 -7.70 -23.51
N GLY A 479 -10.63 -7.48 -22.20
CA GLY A 479 -11.73 -7.09 -21.35
C GLY A 479 -11.24 -6.44 -20.08
N LYS A 480 -12.20 -6.10 -19.22
CA LYS A 480 -12.02 -5.35 -18.00
C LYS A 480 -12.70 -6.10 -16.86
N LYS A 481 -12.12 -5.99 -15.67
CA LYS A 481 -12.73 -6.42 -14.41
C LYS A 481 -13.19 -5.17 -13.66
N ASN A 482 -14.47 -5.13 -13.33
CA ASN A 482 -15.12 -4.06 -12.60
C ASN A 482 -15.25 -4.48 -11.14
N GLY A 483 -14.53 -3.76 -10.27
CA GLY A 483 -14.49 -4.03 -8.84
C GLY A 483 -13.14 -4.52 -8.35
N THR A 484 -12.86 -4.19 -7.09
CA THR A 484 -11.58 -4.40 -6.40
C THR A 484 -11.75 -4.96 -5.00
N HIS A 485 -12.98 -5.28 -4.60
CA HIS A 485 -13.27 -5.89 -3.30
C HIS A 485 -13.39 -7.40 -3.44
N TYR A 486 -12.72 -8.14 -2.56
CA TYR A 486 -12.61 -9.60 -2.63
C TYR A 486 -13.15 -10.31 -1.38
N LEU A 487 -13.69 -9.52 -0.44
CA LEU A 487 -14.31 -10.02 0.78
C LEU A 487 -15.68 -10.65 0.52
N GLN A 488 -16.12 -11.48 1.45
CA GLN A 488 -17.41 -12.15 1.44
C GLN A 488 -18.57 -11.18 1.10
N GLY A 489 -19.44 -11.60 0.19
CA GLY A 489 -20.59 -10.83 -0.27
C GLY A 489 -20.30 -9.80 -1.36
N LYS A 490 -19.02 -9.51 -1.66
CA LYS A 490 -18.64 -8.60 -2.74
C LYS A 490 -18.75 -9.29 -4.11
N THR A 491 -19.14 -8.53 -5.12
CA THR A 491 -19.35 -9.00 -6.49
C THR A 491 -18.40 -8.27 -7.44
N LEU A 492 -17.73 -9.04 -8.31
CA LEU A 492 -16.88 -8.54 -9.38
C LEU A 492 -17.60 -8.72 -10.72
N GLY A 493 -17.71 -7.63 -11.47
CA GLY A 493 -18.26 -7.64 -12.83
C GLY A 493 -17.16 -7.76 -13.88
N PHE A 494 -17.50 -8.28 -15.05
CA PHE A 494 -16.56 -8.44 -16.15
C PHE A 494 -17.17 -7.95 -17.46
N THR A 495 -16.38 -7.20 -18.22
CA THR A 495 -16.78 -6.67 -19.53
C THR A 495 -15.71 -6.97 -20.56
N CYS A 496 -16.06 -7.02 -21.84
CA CYS A 496 -15.10 -7.14 -22.93
C CYS A 496 -14.92 -5.81 -23.66
N ASN A 497 -13.73 -5.64 -24.25
CA ASN A 497 -13.43 -4.53 -25.13
C ASN A 497 -14.24 -4.64 -26.42
N GLU A 498 -14.32 -3.53 -27.17
CA GLU A 498 -15.07 -3.47 -28.43
C GLU A 498 -14.63 -4.55 -29.43
N GLY A 499 -15.59 -5.20 -30.09
CA GLY A 499 -15.34 -6.32 -31.02
C GLY A 499 -15.20 -7.70 -30.36
N TYR A 500 -15.24 -7.78 -29.03
CA TYR A 500 -15.20 -9.04 -28.27
C TYR A 500 -16.50 -9.27 -27.49
N ILE A 501 -16.85 -10.54 -27.32
CA ILE A 501 -18.05 -10.98 -26.59
C ILE A 501 -17.59 -11.74 -25.35
N LEU A 502 -18.22 -11.42 -24.21
CA LEU A 502 -17.95 -12.09 -22.95
C LEU A 502 -18.55 -13.49 -22.96
N TYR A 503 -17.75 -14.48 -22.57
CA TYR A 503 -18.18 -15.85 -22.41
C TYR A 503 -17.89 -16.35 -20.98
N ARG A 504 -18.76 -17.22 -20.46
CA ARG A 504 -18.92 -17.63 -19.04
C ARG A 504 -19.61 -16.58 -18.17
N SER A 505 -19.15 -16.38 -16.94
CA SER A 505 -19.82 -15.56 -15.94
C SER A 505 -19.57 -14.08 -16.15
N THR A 506 -20.64 -13.30 -16.29
CA THR A 506 -20.62 -11.83 -16.32
C THR A 506 -20.23 -11.24 -14.97
N GLU A 507 -20.57 -11.94 -13.90
CA GLU A 507 -20.33 -11.53 -12.52
C GLU A 507 -19.92 -12.73 -11.68
N ARG A 508 -19.09 -12.48 -10.66
CA ARG A 508 -18.68 -13.48 -9.68
C ARG A 508 -18.77 -12.88 -8.28
N THR A 509 -19.39 -13.58 -7.36
CA THR A 509 -19.64 -13.14 -5.98
C THR A 509 -18.84 -13.99 -5.01
N CYS A 510 -18.24 -13.38 -3.99
CA CYS A 510 -17.48 -14.09 -2.97
C CYS A 510 -18.41 -14.73 -1.94
N LEU A 511 -18.34 -16.05 -1.80
CA LEU A 511 -19.16 -16.83 -0.87
C LEU A 511 -18.54 -16.90 0.53
N LYS A 512 -19.34 -17.38 1.50
CA LYS A 512 -18.95 -17.51 2.91
C LYS A 512 -17.82 -18.53 3.12
N GLU A 513 -17.70 -19.47 2.20
CA GLU A 513 -16.68 -20.53 2.19
C GLU A 513 -15.34 -20.04 1.62
N GLY A 514 -15.21 -18.77 1.22
CA GLY A 514 -13.99 -18.24 0.61
C GLY A 514 -13.80 -18.66 -0.85
N THR A 515 -14.90 -18.96 -1.56
CA THR A 515 -14.88 -19.33 -2.99
C THR A 515 -15.71 -18.37 -3.85
N TRP A 516 -15.24 -18.11 -5.07
CA TRP A 516 -15.98 -17.30 -6.04
C TRP A 516 -17.06 -18.14 -6.73
N THR A 517 -18.27 -17.58 -6.87
CA THR A 517 -19.31 -18.17 -7.73
C THR A 517 -18.89 -18.19 -9.20
N GLY A 518 -19.55 -19.04 -9.99
CA GLY A 518 -19.41 -19.04 -11.45
C GLY A 518 -18.04 -19.49 -11.96
N GLU A 519 -17.82 -19.26 -13.25
CA GLU A 519 -16.62 -19.70 -13.98
C GLU A 519 -15.79 -18.49 -14.44
N GLN A 520 -14.48 -18.67 -14.61
CA GLN A 520 -13.58 -17.61 -15.06
C GLN A 520 -14.02 -17.08 -16.45
N PRO A 521 -14.30 -15.78 -16.60
CA PRO A 521 -14.68 -15.19 -17.88
C PRO A 521 -13.52 -15.09 -18.87
N TYR A 522 -13.87 -15.15 -20.15
CA TYR A 522 -12.96 -14.90 -21.26
C TYR A 522 -13.68 -14.14 -22.39
N CYS A 523 -12.94 -13.27 -23.07
CA CYS A 523 -13.44 -12.50 -24.21
C CYS A 523 -13.05 -13.17 -25.52
N ILE A 524 -14.04 -13.54 -26.33
CA ILE A 524 -13.84 -14.14 -27.66
C ILE A 524 -14.21 -13.16 -28.76
N THR A 525 -13.55 -13.26 -29.92
CA THR A 525 -13.93 -12.46 -31.08
C THR A 525 -15.31 -12.89 -31.59
N ALA A 526 -16.13 -11.93 -32.04
CA ALA A 526 -17.44 -12.23 -32.62
C ALA A 526 -17.37 -13.19 -33.83
N GLN A 527 -16.22 -13.23 -34.52
CA GLN A 527 -15.97 -14.13 -35.66
C GLN A 527 -15.96 -15.63 -35.30
N LEU A 528 -15.70 -16.00 -34.04
CA LEU A 528 -15.67 -17.41 -33.60
C LEU A 528 -17.07 -18.01 -33.40
N LEU A 529 -18.14 -17.19 -33.32
CA LEU A 529 -19.51 -17.68 -33.23
C LEU A 529 -20.08 -18.10 -34.60
N VAL A 530 -19.36 -17.84 -35.69
CA VAL A 530 -19.75 -18.20 -37.06
C VAL A 530 -18.78 -19.25 -37.62
N ARG A 531 -18.78 -20.44 -37.05
CA ARG A 531 -18.36 -21.64 -37.79
C ARG A 531 -19.51 -22.63 -37.81
N PRO A 532 -19.98 -23.06 -39.00
CA PRO A 532 -21.01 -24.08 -39.07
C PRO A 532 -20.45 -25.37 -38.45
N VAL A 533 -21.26 -25.98 -37.59
CA VAL A 533 -20.96 -27.27 -36.97
C VAL A 533 -20.86 -28.32 -38.07
N VAL A 534 -19.64 -28.57 -38.56
CA VAL A 534 -19.33 -29.77 -39.33
C VAL A 534 -18.98 -30.85 -38.32
N THR A 535 -19.95 -31.71 -38.05
CA THR A 535 -19.79 -32.97 -37.32
C THR A 535 -18.68 -33.81 -37.95
N LEU A 536 -17.57 -34.01 -37.24
CA LEU A 536 -16.62 -35.09 -37.51
C LEU A 536 -16.78 -36.16 -36.44
N LYS A 537 -17.60 -37.16 -36.80
CA LYS A 537 -17.56 -38.50 -36.21
C LYS A 537 -16.18 -39.13 -36.50
N TYR A 538 -15.76 -40.01 -35.58
CA TYR A 538 -14.63 -40.94 -35.64
C TYR A 538 -13.22 -40.33 -35.50
N ILE A 539 -12.64 -40.48 -34.31
CA ILE A 539 -11.57 -41.46 -34.05
C ILE A 539 -11.87 -42.08 -32.67
N GLN A 540 -12.12 -43.37 -32.66
CA GLN A 540 -12.26 -44.20 -31.46
C GLN A 540 -11.16 -45.25 -31.57
N MET A 541 -10.11 -45.17 -30.73
CA MET A 541 -9.26 -46.33 -30.46
C MET A 541 -8.58 -46.27 -29.08
N ARG A 542 -9.17 -47.07 -28.17
CA ARG A 542 -8.58 -47.94 -27.13
C ARG A 542 -7.63 -47.35 -26.07
N MET A 543 -8.13 -47.33 -24.83
CA MET A 543 -7.41 -47.84 -23.65
C MET A 543 -8.42 -48.42 -22.63
N ARG A 544 -8.35 -49.74 -22.41
CA ARG A 544 -8.83 -50.55 -21.27
C ARG A 544 -7.71 -51.58 -21.07
N TYR A 545 -7.13 -51.90 -19.91
CA TYR A 545 -7.58 -52.23 -18.55
C TYR A 545 -6.42 -51.92 -17.57
N ILE A 546 -6.60 -51.66 -16.26
CA ILE A 546 -6.77 -52.64 -15.16
C ILE A 546 -7.49 -51.98 -13.95
N PHE A 547 -8.27 -52.78 -13.23
CA PHE A 547 -9.19 -52.46 -12.12
C PHE A 547 -8.72 -53.16 -10.82
N MET A 548 -9.03 -52.56 -9.64
CA MET A 548 -9.15 -53.10 -8.25
C MET A 548 -8.44 -52.14 -7.25
N ARG A 549 -8.85 -51.88 -6.00
CA ARG A 549 -10.09 -51.87 -5.20
C ARG A 549 -9.66 -51.42 -3.77
N GLN A 550 -10.33 -50.42 -3.17
CA GLN A 550 -10.54 -50.13 -1.72
C GLN A 550 -9.67 -50.80 -0.62
N LYS A 551 -9.18 -50.04 0.40
CA LYS A 551 -9.75 -49.90 1.78
C LYS A 551 -8.75 -49.32 2.84
N LEU A 552 -9.30 -48.43 3.71
CA LEU A 552 -9.13 -48.30 5.18
C LEU A 552 -7.80 -47.85 5.88
N ARG A 553 -7.96 -46.78 6.69
CA ARG A 553 -7.55 -46.54 8.11
C ARG A 553 -6.08 -46.63 8.58
N LYS A 554 -5.77 -45.65 9.47
CA LYS A 554 -4.84 -45.62 10.64
C LYS A 554 -3.35 -45.29 10.41
N SER A 555 -2.96 -44.15 11.00
CA SER A 555 -1.92 -43.93 12.03
C SER A 555 -0.51 -44.56 11.92
N THR A 556 0.50 -43.69 12.14
CA THR A 556 1.74 -43.90 12.93
C THR A 556 3.04 -44.37 12.23
N ILE A 557 4.02 -43.44 12.22
CA ILE A 557 5.50 -43.54 12.45
C ILE A 557 6.39 -44.42 11.56
N TYR A 558 7.47 -43.80 11.04
CA TYR A 558 8.83 -44.38 11.07
C TYR A 558 9.87 -43.35 11.58
N ILE A 559 10.76 -43.84 12.45
CA ILE A 559 11.85 -43.16 13.17
C ILE A 559 13.21 -43.59 12.57
N LEU A 560 14.15 -42.64 12.55
CA LEU A 560 15.63 -42.63 12.52
C LEU A 560 16.45 -43.92 12.22
N VAL A 561 17.58 -43.75 11.49
CA VAL A 561 18.96 -43.99 12.02
C VAL A 561 20.00 -43.02 11.39
N ARG A 562 20.92 -42.54 12.25
CA ARG A 562 22.09 -41.63 12.13
C ARG A 562 23.37 -42.27 11.54
N PHE A 563 24.29 -41.42 11.06
CA PHE A 563 25.75 -41.46 11.34
C PHE A 563 26.25 -39.99 11.44
N SER A 564 26.56 -39.43 12.61
CA SER A 564 27.87 -39.36 13.33
C SER A 564 28.93 -38.44 12.67
N HIS A 565 29.13 -37.24 13.25
CA HIS A 565 30.33 -36.36 13.12
C HIS A 565 31.64 -37.09 13.51
N PRO A 566 32.89 -36.60 13.24
CA PRO A 566 33.35 -35.20 13.06
C PRO A 566 34.43 -34.98 11.94
N PHE A 567 34.94 -33.73 11.81
CA PHE A 567 36.23 -33.33 11.14
C PHE A 567 36.26 -33.34 9.57
N ILE A 568 36.85 -32.40 8.81
CA ILE A 568 37.71 -31.21 9.05
C ILE A 568 37.93 -30.41 7.73
N PHE A 569 38.40 -29.16 7.89
CA PHE A 569 39.04 -28.19 6.96
C PHE A 569 38.18 -27.46 5.89
N PHE A 570 37.83 -26.16 6.04
CA PHE A 570 38.62 -24.89 5.95
C PHE A 570 39.00 -24.52 4.49
N ILE A 571 39.04 -23.27 4.00
CA ILE A 571 39.36 -21.95 4.59
C ILE A 571 38.86 -20.89 3.55
N LEU A 572 38.08 -19.89 3.98
CA LEU A 572 38.41 -18.44 4.08
C LEU A 572 38.24 -17.62 2.80
N SER A 573 37.86 -16.35 2.84
CA SER A 573 37.77 -15.34 3.92
C SER A 573 36.77 -14.28 3.42
N ALA A 574 35.76 -13.81 4.17
CA ALA A 574 35.83 -12.96 5.37
C ALA A 574 36.61 -11.66 5.11
N CYS A 575 36.09 -10.48 5.43
CA CYS A 575 35.97 -10.00 6.80
C CYS A 575 35.16 -8.68 6.81
N TRP A 576 34.14 -8.48 7.65
CA TRP A 576 34.18 -8.13 9.09
C TRP A 576 34.11 -6.60 9.31
N LEU A 577 33.55 -6.01 10.38
CA LEU A 577 32.77 -6.45 11.54
C LEU A 577 32.51 -5.20 12.44
N ILE A 578 31.73 -5.43 13.51
CA ILE A 578 31.69 -4.86 14.89
C ILE A 578 31.03 -3.48 15.03
N VAL A 579 30.12 -3.26 15.99
CA VAL A 579 29.77 -3.96 17.25
C VAL A 579 28.26 -4.12 17.39
#